data_AF-A0AAU3R7N8-F1
#
_entry.id   AF-A0AAU3R7N8-F1
#
_cell.length_a   1.000
_cell.length_b   1.000
_cell.length_c   1.000
_cell.angle_alpha   90.00
_cell.angle_beta   90.00
_cell.angle_gamma   90.00
#
_symmetry.space_group_name_H-M   'P 1'
#
loop_
_entity.id
_entity.type
_entity.pdbx_description
1 polymer ?
#
loop_
_entity_poly.entity_id
_entity_poly.type
_entity_poly.pdbx_seq_one_letter_code
_entity_poly.pdbx_strand_id
1 'polypeptide(L)'
;MNSQSPSGPLGGLLRAVRGYPRRAPLTLAYVCLLLASHAWVGYGLSADRAATVLGYLSTNLDNLRDHPLPALLGSALFFDGTLTDVTSTDFVGTLITLGLGVCCFLAWAEHRWGKARAAAVFLGGHVAATLLTAVVITVALRHGWYPTAVRQALDYGVSYGAQTVLAIATLALPRWGRLPWAAFVLAWPLGGAEWTGPLPDFTTIGHLVAAALGFGLLGVPAFRRDRVRATGSSRAASDLGRQRGSVAESAPSPVAGTEPPASV
;
A
#
# COMPACT_ATOMS: atom_id res chain seq x y z
N MET A 1 39.28 -11.69 -13.71
CA MET A 1 38.01 -11.91 -14.41
C MET A 1 36.94 -11.09 -13.72
N ASN A 2 36.66 -9.89 -14.23
CA ASN A 2 35.65 -8.99 -13.65
C ASN A 2 34.29 -9.38 -14.22
N SER A 3 33.48 -10.08 -13.42
CA SER A 3 32.07 -10.32 -13.71
C SER A 3 31.33 -8.99 -13.61
N GLN A 4 31.17 -8.32 -14.75
CA GLN A 4 30.28 -7.18 -14.86
C GLN A 4 28.87 -7.63 -14.44
N SER A 5 28.40 -7.07 -13.33
CA SER A 5 27.01 -7.24 -12.90
C SER A 5 26.11 -6.70 -14.01
N PRO A 6 25.02 -7.38 -14.40
CA PRO A 6 24.16 -6.89 -15.47
C PRO A 6 23.52 -5.56 -15.05
N SER A 7 24.09 -4.46 -15.54
CA SER A 7 23.58 -3.10 -15.42
C SER A 7 22.60 -2.83 -16.57
N GLY A 8 21.58 -3.70 -16.66
CA GLY A 8 20.43 -3.52 -17.55
C GLY A 8 19.13 -3.40 -16.74
N PRO A 9 18.02 -2.94 -17.36
CA PRO A 9 16.71 -2.82 -16.71
C PRO A 9 16.25 -4.15 -16.08
N LEU A 10 16.56 -5.27 -16.73
CA LEU A 10 16.32 -6.63 -16.21
C LEU A 10 17.08 -6.90 -14.90
N GLY A 11 18.34 -6.48 -14.79
CA GLY A 11 19.12 -6.61 -13.55
C GLY A 11 18.56 -5.75 -12.41
N GLY A 12 18.00 -4.58 -12.73
CA GLY A 12 17.27 -3.74 -11.78
C GLY A 12 15.99 -4.39 -11.27
N LEU A 13 15.18 -4.94 -12.19
CA LEU A 13 13.94 -5.65 -11.87
C LEU A 13 14.21 -6.88 -11.00
N LEU A 14 15.19 -7.72 -11.37
CA LEU A 14 15.57 -8.91 -10.60
C LEU A 14 16.02 -8.56 -9.18
N ARG A 15 16.76 -7.46 -9.00
CA ARG A 15 17.13 -6.96 -7.67
C ARG A 15 15.92 -6.45 -6.89
N ALA A 16 14.97 -5.78 -7.54
CA ALA A 16 13.74 -5.32 -6.92
C ALA A 16 12.88 -6.50 -6.44
N VAL A 17 12.65 -7.49 -7.31
CA VAL A 17 11.92 -8.73 -7.00
C VAL A 17 12.60 -9.49 -5.86
N ARG A 18 13.92 -9.69 -5.93
CA ARG A 18 14.68 -10.40 -4.88
C ARG A 18 14.69 -9.63 -3.56
N GLY A 19 14.65 -8.31 -3.60
CA GLY A 19 14.60 -7.43 -2.43
C GLY A 19 13.20 -7.29 -1.83
N TYR A 20 12.14 -7.57 -2.60
CA TYR A 20 10.75 -7.32 -2.22
C TYR A 20 10.35 -7.99 -0.89
N PRO A 21 10.62 -9.29 -0.65
CA PRO A 21 10.24 -9.95 0.60
C PRO A 21 10.86 -9.29 1.85
N ARG A 22 12.07 -8.73 1.70
CA ARG A 22 12.77 -8.05 2.81
C ARG A 22 12.31 -6.62 3.01
N ARG A 23 11.84 -5.96 1.94
CA ARG A 23 11.45 -4.55 1.96
C ARG A 23 10.00 -4.33 2.37
N ALA A 24 9.12 -5.25 2.01
CA ALA A 24 7.69 -5.17 2.28
C ALA A 24 7.07 -6.54 2.65
N PRO A 25 7.53 -7.17 3.75
CA PRO A 25 7.05 -8.50 4.14
C PRO A 25 5.55 -8.54 4.46
N LEU A 26 4.96 -7.45 5.00
CA LEU A 26 3.52 -7.42 5.28
C LEU A 26 2.72 -7.39 3.97
N THR A 27 3.13 -6.53 3.03
CA THR A 27 2.49 -6.42 1.72
C THR A 27 2.63 -7.72 0.95
N LEU A 28 3.80 -8.37 0.98
CA LEU A 28 3.97 -9.69 0.37
C LEU A 28 3.02 -10.73 0.96
N ALA A 29 2.96 -10.84 2.29
CA ALA A 29 2.06 -11.79 2.96
C ALA A 29 0.59 -11.51 2.58
N TYR A 30 0.21 -10.24 2.50
CA TYR A 30 -1.13 -9.83 2.11
C TYR A 30 -1.44 -10.15 0.64
N VAL A 31 -0.51 -9.91 -0.29
CA VAL A 31 -0.66 -10.33 -1.70
C VAL A 31 -0.83 -11.84 -1.80
N CYS A 32 -0.02 -12.63 -1.09
CA CYS A 32 -0.18 -14.09 -1.06
C CYS A 32 -1.56 -14.49 -0.53
N LEU A 33 -2.07 -13.79 0.50
CA LEU A 33 -3.41 -14.02 1.03
C LEU A 33 -4.50 -13.74 -0.01
N LEU A 34 -4.40 -12.62 -0.74
CA LEU A 34 -5.36 -12.24 -1.79
C LEU A 34 -5.35 -13.23 -2.96
N LEU A 35 -4.17 -13.70 -3.37
CA LEU A 35 -4.06 -14.72 -4.41
C LEU A 35 -4.62 -16.06 -3.96
N ALA A 36 -4.36 -16.45 -2.70
CA ALA A 36 -4.90 -17.67 -2.13
C ALA A 36 -6.43 -17.62 -1.98
N SER A 37 -6.99 -16.49 -1.52
CA SER A 37 -8.44 -16.32 -1.40
C SER A 37 -9.13 -16.31 -2.76
N HIS A 38 -8.54 -15.63 -3.76
CA HIS A 38 -9.02 -15.66 -5.14
C HIS A 38 -9.00 -17.08 -5.74
N ALA A 39 -7.90 -17.82 -5.58
CA ALA A 39 -7.82 -19.20 -6.04
C ALA A 39 -8.81 -20.13 -5.30
N TRP A 40 -8.99 -19.93 -4.00
CA TRP A 40 -9.95 -20.70 -3.21
C TRP A 40 -11.39 -20.47 -3.65
N VAL A 41 -11.78 -19.22 -3.92
CA VAL A 41 -13.12 -18.89 -4.43
C VAL A 41 -13.32 -19.43 -5.84
N GLY A 42 -12.34 -19.24 -6.74
CA GLY A 42 -12.47 -19.59 -8.15
C GLY A 42 -12.35 -21.09 -8.45
N TYR A 43 -11.57 -21.83 -7.66
CA TYR A 43 -11.26 -23.24 -7.94
C TYR A 43 -11.62 -24.20 -6.79
N GLY A 44 -11.78 -23.69 -5.57
CA GLY A 44 -12.00 -24.50 -4.37
C GLY A 44 -13.47 -24.62 -3.93
N LEU A 45 -14.37 -23.78 -4.47
CA LEU A 45 -15.78 -23.74 -4.11
C LEU A 45 -16.68 -23.95 -5.34
N SER A 46 -17.88 -24.47 -5.12
CA SER A 46 -18.95 -24.37 -6.13
C SER A 46 -19.40 -22.92 -6.26
N ALA A 47 -19.95 -22.56 -7.42
CA ALA A 47 -20.42 -21.20 -7.70
C ALA A 47 -21.39 -20.66 -6.62
N ASP A 48 -22.34 -21.48 -6.17
CA ASP A 48 -23.30 -21.07 -5.13
C ASP A 48 -22.63 -20.80 -3.77
N ARG A 49 -21.61 -21.60 -3.41
CA ARG A 49 -20.86 -21.41 -2.16
C ARG A 49 -19.97 -20.18 -2.24
N ALA A 50 -19.31 -19.96 -3.37
CA ALA A 50 -18.55 -18.74 -3.63
C ALA A 50 -19.44 -17.49 -3.51
N ALA A 51 -20.60 -17.49 -4.16
CA ALA A 51 -21.57 -16.41 -4.08
C ALA A 51 -22.08 -16.19 -2.65
N THR A 52 -22.32 -17.26 -1.89
CA THR A 52 -22.73 -17.17 -0.48
C THR A 52 -21.64 -16.54 0.40
N VAL A 53 -20.38 -16.96 0.23
CA VAL A 53 -19.25 -16.43 1.00
C VAL A 53 -19.00 -14.97 0.67
N LEU A 54 -18.93 -14.61 -0.61
CA LEU A 54 -18.74 -13.23 -1.04
C LEU A 54 -19.94 -12.36 -0.66
N GLY A 55 -21.15 -12.90 -0.77
CA GLY A 55 -22.39 -12.26 -0.32
C GLY A 55 -22.38 -11.94 1.16
N TYR A 56 -21.88 -12.83 2.02
CA TYR A 56 -21.78 -12.59 3.46
C TYR A 56 -20.69 -11.57 3.82
N LEU A 57 -19.56 -11.59 3.13
CA LEU A 57 -18.41 -10.71 3.40
C LEU A 57 -18.47 -9.36 2.67
N SER A 58 -19.42 -9.19 1.76
CA SER A 58 -19.69 -7.95 1.03
C SER A 58 -20.01 -6.80 2.00
N THR A 59 -19.52 -5.61 1.69
CA THR A 59 -19.84 -4.34 2.33
C THR A 59 -21.12 -3.71 1.78
N ASN A 60 -22.06 -4.53 1.30
CA ASN A 60 -23.39 -4.08 0.97
C ASN A 60 -24.11 -3.46 2.19
N LEU A 61 -25.14 -2.68 1.93
CA LEU A 61 -25.76 -1.83 2.96
C LEU A 61 -26.44 -2.66 4.06
N ASP A 62 -26.99 -3.82 3.73
CA ASP A 62 -27.65 -4.70 4.71
C ASP A 62 -26.62 -5.40 5.60
N ASN A 63 -25.52 -5.93 5.04
CA ASN A 63 -24.43 -6.52 5.81
C ASN A 63 -23.70 -5.52 6.70
N LEU A 64 -23.48 -4.28 6.22
CA LEU A 64 -22.88 -3.22 7.05
C LEU A 64 -23.76 -2.87 8.25
N ARG A 65 -25.08 -3.08 8.15
CA ARG A 65 -26.02 -2.90 9.25
C ARG A 65 -26.01 -4.09 10.20
N ASP A 66 -25.99 -5.31 9.67
CA ASP A 66 -26.20 -6.54 10.44
C ASP A 66 -24.88 -7.04 11.08
N HIS A 67 -23.77 -7.04 10.33
CA HIS A 67 -22.46 -7.51 10.77
C HIS A 67 -21.32 -6.64 10.22
N PRO A 68 -21.19 -5.38 10.71
CA PRO A 68 -20.24 -4.41 10.16
C PRO A 68 -18.77 -4.86 10.20
N LEU A 69 -18.32 -5.49 11.30
CA LEU A 69 -16.91 -5.88 11.44
C LEU A 69 -16.53 -7.00 10.46
N PRO A 70 -17.28 -8.12 10.35
CA PRO A 70 -17.03 -9.12 9.32
C PRO A 70 -17.10 -8.56 7.89
N ALA A 71 -18.05 -7.67 7.58
CA ALA A 71 -18.15 -7.07 6.25
C ALA A 71 -16.92 -6.19 5.93
N LEU A 72 -16.54 -5.28 6.83
CA LEU A 72 -15.43 -4.35 6.62
C LEU A 72 -14.07 -5.05 6.54
N LEU A 73 -13.81 -6.02 7.43
CA LEU A 73 -12.53 -6.72 7.45
C LEU A 73 -12.48 -7.86 6.43
N GLY A 74 -13.60 -8.56 6.25
CA GLY A 74 -13.71 -9.70 5.35
C GLY A 74 -13.64 -9.31 3.89
N SER A 75 -14.31 -8.23 3.48
CA SER A 75 -14.23 -7.69 2.10
C SER A 75 -12.79 -7.39 1.67
N ALA A 76 -11.96 -6.92 2.60
CA ALA A 76 -10.55 -6.62 2.34
C ALA A 76 -9.67 -7.89 2.21
N LEU A 77 -10.21 -9.10 2.37
CA LEU A 77 -9.48 -10.35 2.16
C LEU A 77 -9.61 -10.90 0.74
N PHE A 78 -10.39 -10.22 -0.11
CA PHE A 78 -10.65 -10.61 -1.50
C PHE A 78 -10.28 -9.46 -2.43
N PHE A 79 -10.26 -9.72 -3.72
CA PHE A 79 -10.33 -8.70 -4.75
C PHE A 79 -11.31 -9.17 -5.81
N ASP A 80 -12.08 -8.24 -6.34
CA ASP A 80 -12.97 -8.49 -7.46
C ASP A 80 -12.25 -8.14 -8.76
N GLY A 81 -12.09 -9.11 -9.65
CA GLY A 81 -11.28 -8.97 -10.85
C GLY A 81 -10.79 -10.31 -11.41
N THR A 82 -9.96 -10.24 -12.45
CA THR A 82 -9.46 -11.41 -13.19
C THR A 82 -7.95 -11.36 -13.35
N LEU A 83 -7.32 -12.54 -13.28
CA LEU A 83 -5.88 -12.71 -13.50
C LEU A 83 -5.54 -13.30 -14.87
N THR A 84 -6.55 -13.80 -15.60
CA THR A 84 -6.35 -14.61 -16.81
C THR A 84 -6.91 -13.96 -18.06
N ASP A 85 -7.98 -13.18 -17.95
CA ASP A 85 -8.60 -12.51 -19.10
C ASP A 85 -7.90 -11.19 -19.41
N VAL A 86 -6.71 -11.29 -20.00
CA VAL A 86 -5.81 -10.15 -20.25
C VAL A 86 -6.37 -9.09 -21.20
N THR A 87 -7.46 -9.39 -21.89
CA THR A 87 -8.12 -8.46 -22.83
C THR A 87 -9.29 -7.71 -22.21
N SER A 88 -9.77 -8.12 -21.04
CA SER A 88 -10.89 -7.50 -20.35
C SER A 88 -10.54 -6.17 -19.68
N THR A 89 -11.54 -5.31 -19.51
CA THR A 89 -11.46 -4.12 -18.64
C THR A 89 -11.20 -4.49 -17.18
N ASP A 90 -11.72 -5.63 -16.72
CA ASP A 90 -11.55 -6.12 -15.35
C ASP A 90 -10.09 -6.48 -15.05
N PHE A 91 -9.36 -6.97 -16.05
CA PHE A 91 -7.92 -7.20 -15.93
C PHE A 91 -7.16 -5.89 -15.76
N VAL A 92 -7.54 -4.84 -16.50
CA VAL A 92 -6.96 -3.50 -16.31
C VAL A 92 -7.24 -2.98 -14.89
N GLY A 93 -8.48 -3.12 -14.41
CA GLY A 93 -8.84 -2.80 -13.03
C GLY A 93 -8.01 -3.59 -12.00
N THR A 94 -7.76 -4.87 -12.26
CA THR A 94 -6.92 -5.74 -11.43
C THR A 94 -5.46 -5.29 -11.42
N LEU A 95 -4.90 -4.91 -12.58
CA LEU A 95 -3.55 -4.35 -12.67
C LEU A 95 -3.42 -3.04 -11.91
N ILE A 96 -4.43 -2.18 -11.93
CA ILE A 96 -4.42 -0.91 -11.21
C ILE A 96 -4.54 -1.15 -9.70
N THR A 97 -5.52 -1.95 -9.28
CA THR A 97 -5.82 -2.16 -7.86
C THR A 97 -4.81 -3.08 -7.18
N LEU A 98 -4.73 -4.35 -7.62
CA LEU A 98 -3.81 -5.34 -7.06
C LEU A 98 -2.36 -5.08 -7.48
N GLY A 99 -2.12 -4.74 -8.75
CA GLY A 99 -0.77 -4.49 -9.25
C GLY A 99 -0.17 -3.18 -8.71
N LEU A 100 -0.68 -2.03 -9.17
CA LEU A 100 -0.14 -0.73 -8.79
C LEU A 100 -0.44 -0.40 -7.33
N GLY A 101 -1.71 -0.50 -6.92
CA GLY A 101 -2.14 -0.09 -5.57
C GLY A 101 -1.52 -0.96 -4.48
N VAL A 102 -1.68 -2.28 -4.56
CA VAL A 102 -1.20 -3.21 -3.53
C VAL A 102 0.27 -3.61 -3.77
N CYS A 103 0.59 -4.30 -4.87
CA CYS A 103 1.95 -4.84 -5.06
C CYS A 103 3.02 -3.75 -5.17
N CYS A 104 2.74 -2.59 -5.77
CA CYS A 104 3.74 -1.52 -5.90
C CYS A 104 3.67 -0.49 -4.77
N PHE A 105 2.54 0.22 -4.63
CA PHE A 105 2.48 1.41 -3.79
C PHE A 105 2.23 1.12 -2.31
N LEU A 106 1.54 0.04 -1.95
CA LEU A 106 1.46 -0.39 -0.56
C LEU A 106 2.83 -0.88 -0.07
N ALA A 107 3.56 -1.61 -0.90
CA ALA A 107 4.94 -2.02 -0.61
C ALA A 107 5.88 -0.81 -0.44
N TRP A 108 5.73 0.20 -1.31
CA TRP A 108 6.44 1.47 -1.16
C TRP A 108 6.09 2.16 0.16
N ALA A 109 4.79 2.23 0.52
CA ALA A 109 4.32 2.83 1.77
C ALA A 109 4.85 2.07 3.00
N GLU A 110 4.85 0.74 2.98
CA GLU A 110 5.40 -0.10 4.03
C GLU A 110 6.90 0.16 4.20
N HIS A 111 7.64 0.20 3.10
CA HIS A 111 9.07 0.50 3.14
C HIS A 111 9.34 1.92 3.68
N ARG A 112 8.53 2.89 3.27
CA ARG A 112 8.74 4.31 3.53
C ARG A 112 8.30 4.75 4.93
N TRP A 113 7.20 4.18 5.44
CA TRP A 113 6.57 4.59 6.71
C TRP A 113 6.50 3.48 7.76
N GLY A 114 6.79 2.23 7.38
CA GLY A 114 6.66 1.04 8.21
C GLY A 114 5.28 0.39 8.12
N LYS A 115 5.22 -0.89 8.51
CA LYS A 115 4.05 -1.78 8.47
C LYS A 115 2.77 -1.15 9.01
N ALA A 116 2.82 -0.65 10.25
CA ALA A 116 1.64 -0.12 10.93
C ALA A 116 1.02 1.09 10.20
N ARG A 117 1.85 2.00 9.69
CA ARG A 117 1.37 3.19 8.97
C ARG A 117 0.83 2.84 7.59
N ALA A 118 1.50 1.93 6.88
CA ALA A 118 1.02 1.45 5.58
C ALA A 118 -0.33 0.73 5.73
N ALA A 119 -0.46 -0.16 6.72
CA ALA A 119 -1.71 -0.82 7.04
C ALA A 119 -2.80 0.19 7.45
N ALA A 120 -2.47 1.20 8.26
CA ALA A 120 -3.43 2.23 8.66
C ALA A 120 -3.92 3.08 7.47
N VAL A 121 -3.05 3.42 6.51
CA VAL A 121 -3.45 4.13 5.28
C VAL A 121 -4.39 3.26 4.45
N PHE A 122 -4.01 2.01 4.21
CA PHE A 122 -4.78 1.09 3.38
C PHE A 122 -6.12 0.72 4.02
N LEU A 123 -6.11 0.18 5.24
CA LEU A 123 -7.33 -0.27 5.93
C LEU A 123 -8.18 0.91 6.39
N GLY A 124 -7.56 2.00 6.85
CA GLY A 124 -8.30 3.21 7.23
C GLY A 124 -8.98 3.85 6.02
N GLY A 125 -8.29 3.91 4.88
CA GLY A 125 -8.84 4.35 3.61
C GLY A 125 -10.00 3.47 3.15
N HIS A 126 -9.81 2.14 3.18
CA HIS A 126 -10.85 1.16 2.87
C HIS A 126 -12.11 1.37 3.70
N VAL A 127 -11.97 1.31 5.04
CA VAL A 127 -13.11 1.44 5.96
C VAL A 127 -13.80 2.79 5.84
N ALA A 128 -13.04 3.89 5.80
CA ALA A 128 -13.62 5.23 5.71
C ALA A 128 -14.34 5.44 4.37
N ALA A 129 -13.77 4.97 3.25
CA ALA A 129 -14.42 5.05 1.95
C ALA A 129 -15.70 4.21 1.93
N THR A 130 -15.66 2.95 2.38
CA THR A 130 -16.85 2.09 2.47
C THR A 130 -17.98 2.76 3.25
N LEU A 131 -17.69 3.30 4.44
CA LEU A 131 -18.71 3.92 5.29
C LEU A 131 -19.29 5.19 4.67
N LEU A 132 -18.46 6.04 4.05
CA LEU A 132 -18.91 7.24 3.35
C LEU A 132 -19.74 6.88 2.11
N THR A 133 -19.35 5.87 1.34
CA THR A 133 -20.13 5.35 0.21
C THR A 133 -21.47 4.81 0.68
N ALA A 134 -21.53 4.09 1.80
CA ALA A 134 -22.80 3.61 2.36
C ALA A 134 -23.76 4.75 2.74
N VAL A 135 -23.23 5.88 3.22
CA VAL A 135 -24.01 7.12 3.43
C VAL A 135 -24.55 7.64 2.10
N VAL A 136 -23.71 7.72 1.06
CA VAL A 136 -24.14 8.16 -0.28
C VAL A 136 -25.23 7.25 -0.84
N ILE A 137 -25.06 5.92 -0.77
CA ILE A 137 -26.07 4.93 -1.19
C ILE A 137 -27.39 5.18 -0.43
N THR A 138 -27.33 5.39 0.88
CA THR A 138 -28.52 5.65 1.70
C THR A 138 -29.26 6.91 1.25
N VAL A 139 -28.53 7.98 0.92
CA VAL A 139 -29.11 9.23 0.40
C VAL A 139 -29.68 9.04 -1.00
N ALA A 140 -28.93 8.39 -1.89
CA ALA A 140 -29.35 8.10 -3.27
C ALA A 140 -30.65 7.27 -3.31
N LEU A 141 -30.78 6.28 -2.43
CA LEU A 141 -32.01 5.49 -2.26
C LEU A 141 -33.20 6.34 -1.82
N ARG A 142 -33.00 7.27 -0.87
CA ARG A 142 -34.08 8.17 -0.40
C ARG A 142 -34.58 9.11 -1.49
N HIS A 143 -33.70 9.52 -2.40
CA HIS A 143 -34.05 10.37 -3.55
C HIS A 143 -34.47 9.59 -4.80
N GLY A 144 -34.48 8.25 -4.74
CA GLY A 144 -34.82 7.40 -5.90
C GLY A 144 -33.79 7.44 -7.02
N TRP A 145 -32.55 7.85 -6.75
CA TRP A 145 -31.46 7.87 -7.74
C TRP A 145 -30.88 6.49 -8.01
N TYR A 146 -30.89 5.62 -7.00
CA TYR A 146 -30.52 4.22 -7.14
C TYR A 146 -31.72 3.29 -6.98
N PRO A 147 -31.74 2.14 -7.69
CA PRO A 147 -32.73 1.10 -7.46
C PRO A 147 -32.56 0.49 -6.06
N THR A 148 -33.66 0.05 -5.45
CA THR A 148 -33.65 -0.57 -4.11
C THR A 148 -32.76 -1.81 -4.01
N ALA A 149 -32.57 -2.52 -5.13
CA ALA A 149 -31.68 -3.69 -5.23
C ALA A 149 -30.22 -3.37 -4.88
N VAL A 150 -29.77 -2.11 -5.00
CA VAL A 150 -28.37 -1.73 -4.69
C VAL A 150 -28.01 -2.01 -3.22
N ARG A 151 -29.00 -2.12 -2.33
CA ARG A 151 -28.79 -2.44 -0.91
C ARG A 151 -28.08 -3.77 -0.69
N GLN A 152 -28.28 -4.72 -1.61
CA GLN A 152 -27.74 -6.07 -1.55
C GLN A 152 -26.70 -6.34 -2.66
N ALA A 153 -26.36 -5.31 -3.45
CA ALA A 153 -25.34 -5.44 -4.49
C ALA A 153 -24.00 -5.84 -3.87
N LEU A 154 -23.26 -6.73 -4.54
CA LEU A 154 -21.95 -7.14 -4.06
C LEU A 154 -20.98 -5.96 -4.11
N ASP A 155 -20.33 -5.69 -2.99
CA ASP A 155 -19.26 -4.72 -2.83
C ASP A 155 -18.20 -5.40 -1.98
N TYR A 156 -17.18 -5.96 -2.60
CA TYR A 156 -16.06 -6.54 -1.87
C TYR A 156 -14.77 -6.26 -2.62
N GLY A 157 -13.67 -6.34 -1.90
CA GLY A 157 -12.36 -6.23 -2.49
C GLY A 157 -11.49 -5.17 -1.86
N VAL A 158 -10.21 -5.24 -2.19
CA VAL A 158 -9.18 -4.28 -1.73
C VAL A 158 -9.24 -2.90 -2.39
N SER A 159 -10.19 -2.68 -3.31
CA SER A 159 -10.09 -1.61 -4.30
C SER A 159 -10.12 -0.20 -3.68
N TYR A 160 -10.91 0.04 -2.63
CA TYR A 160 -10.93 1.33 -1.92
C TYR A 160 -9.64 1.58 -1.12
N GLY A 161 -9.11 0.57 -0.45
CA GLY A 161 -7.80 0.67 0.21
C GLY A 161 -6.67 0.91 -0.79
N ALA A 162 -6.67 0.17 -1.91
CA ALA A 162 -5.71 0.33 -2.99
C ALA A 162 -5.79 1.72 -3.61
N GLN A 163 -7.00 2.24 -3.83
CA GLN A 163 -7.24 3.56 -4.38
C GLN A 163 -6.77 4.69 -3.45
N THR A 164 -6.96 4.53 -2.14
CA THR A 164 -6.39 5.44 -1.13
C THR A 164 -4.86 5.45 -1.20
N VAL A 165 -4.25 4.26 -1.36
CA VAL A 165 -2.80 4.10 -1.49
C VAL A 165 -2.28 4.72 -2.81
N LEU A 166 -3.00 4.54 -3.92
CA LEU A 166 -2.68 5.17 -5.20
C LEU A 166 -2.68 6.70 -5.08
N ALA A 167 -3.67 7.28 -4.39
CA ALA A 167 -3.73 8.72 -4.19
C ALA A 167 -2.55 9.26 -3.35
N ILE A 168 -2.26 8.64 -2.19
CA ILE A 168 -1.14 9.10 -1.34
C ILE A 168 0.24 8.83 -1.98
N ALA A 169 0.33 7.85 -2.88
CA ALA A 169 1.54 7.55 -3.66
C ALA A 169 2.00 8.69 -4.56
N THR A 170 1.20 9.75 -4.72
CA THR A 170 1.67 11.04 -5.27
C THR A 170 2.97 11.53 -4.61
N LEU A 171 3.20 11.21 -3.33
CA LEU A 171 4.46 11.53 -2.63
C LEU A 171 5.68 10.77 -3.15
N ALA A 172 5.47 9.59 -3.75
CA ALA A 172 6.53 8.77 -4.34
C ALA A 172 7.04 9.35 -5.67
N LEU A 173 6.26 10.23 -6.30
CA LEU A 173 6.51 10.72 -7.65
C LEU A 173 7.27 12.06 -7.67
N PRO A 174 8.12 12.28 -8.70
CA PRO A 174 8.74 13.58 -8.93
C PRO A 174 7.68 14.65 -9.18
N ARG A 175 7.99 15.92 -8.88
CA ARG A 175 7.00 17.01 -8.92
C ARG A 175 6.24 17.12 -10.24
N TRP A 176 6.90 16.92 -11.37
CA TRP A 176 6.29 16.99 -12.70
C TRP A 176 5.29 15.85 -12.97
N GLY A 177 5.46 14.69 -12.32
CA GLY A 177 4.57 13.53 -12.49
C GLY A 177 3.36 13.54 -11.56
N ARG A 178 3.30 14.44 -10.58
CA ARG A 178 2.24 14.45 -9.55
C ARG A 178 0.86 14.82 -10.11
N LEU A 179 0.80 15.82 -11.00
CA LEU A 179 -0.47 16.24 -11.61
C LEU A 179 -1.02 15.19 -12.57
N PRO A 180 -0.23 14.64 -13.53
CA PRO A 180 -0.69 13.53 -14.38
C PRO A 180 -1.14 12.32 -13.56
N TRP A 181 -0.43 12.00 -12.47
CA TRP A 181 -0.80 10.91 -11.58
C TRP A 181 -2.12 11.17 -10.85
N ALA A 182 -2.30 12.36 -10.30
CA ALA A 182 -3.55 12.71 -9.63
C ALA A 182 -4.74 12.66 -10.60
N ALA A 183 -4.54 13.15 -11.83
CA ALA A 183 -5.53 13.03 -12.90
C ALA A 183 -5.84 11.56 -13.21
N PHE A 184 -4.82 10.70 -13.35
CA PHE A 184 -5.01 9.26 -13.55
C PHE A 184 -5.83 8.63 -12.41
N VAL A 185 -5.46 8.87 -11.16
CA VAL A 185 -6.13 8.32 -9.97
C VAL A 185 -7.62 8.70 -9.93
N LEU A 186 -7.97 9.92 -10.34
CA LEU A 186 -9.36 10.39 -10.40
C LEU A 186 -10.11 9.94 -11.66
N ALA A 187 -9.41 9.82 -12.79
CA ALA A 187 -10.03 9.53 -14.08
C ALA A 187 -10.29 8.04 -14.31
N TRP A 188 -9.41 7.14 -13.83
CA TRP A 188 -9.55 5.72 -14.13
C TRP A 188 -10.87 5.10 -13.62
N PRO A 189 -11.41 5.45 -12.43
CA PRO A 189 -12.70 4.89 -11.98
C PRO A 189 -13.85 5.37 -12.88
N LEU A 190 -13.75 6.59 -13.39
CA LEU A 190 -14.75 7.18 -14.29
C LEU A 190 -14.79 6.50 -15.66
N GLY A 191 -13.69 5.83 -16.08
CA GLY A 191 -13.61 5.18 -17.38
C GLY A 191 -14.54 3.98 -17.55
N GLY A 192 -14.95 3.34 -16.43
CA GLY A 192 -15.90 2.23 -16.41
C GLY A 192 -17.20 2.56 -15.68
N ALA A 193 -17.45 3.83 -15.37
CA ALA A 193 -18.57 4.23 -14.54
C ALA A 193 -19.91 4.05 -15.27
N GLU A 194 -20.86 3.40 -14.59
CA GLU A 194 -22.24 3.31 -15.06
C GLU A 194 -23.09 4.37 -14.38
N TRP A 195 -23.89 5.12 -15.14
CA TRP A 195 -24.67 6.22 -14.57
C TRP A 195 -26.10 5.78 -14.27
N THR A 196 -26.51 5.96 -13.01
CA THR A 196 -27.87 5.70 -12.55
C THR A 196 -28.47 7.02 -12.06
N GLY A 197 -29.23 7.66 -12.95
CA GLY A 197 -29.75 9.01 -12.72
C GLY A 197 -28.61 10.04 -12.63
N PRO A 198 -28.60 10.92 -11.59
CA PRO A 198 -27.61 12.00 -11.48
C PRO A 198 -26.24 11.56 -10.94
N LEU A 199 -26.09 10.30 -10.52
CA LEU A 199 -24.88 9.77 -9.91
C LEU A 199 -24.30 8.61 -10.74
N PRO A 200 -22.96 8.43 -10.76
CA PRO A 200 -22.37 7.18 -11.22
C PRO A 200 -22.69 6.05 -10.24
N ASP A 201 -22.32 4.82 -10.57
CA ASP A 201 -22.46 3.65 -9.71
C ASP A 201 -21.70 3.85 -8.39
N PHE A 202 -22.15 3.14 -7.35
CA PHE A 202 -21.63 3.34 -6.01
C PHE A 202 -20.14 2.96 -5.88
N THR A 203 -19.64 2.04 -6.71
CA THR A 203 -18.24 1.62 -6.73
C THR A 203 -17.35 2.75 -7.23
N THR A 204 -17.75 3.42 -8.32
CA THR A 204 -17.10 4.62 -8.81
C THR A 204 -17.06 5.71 -7.74
N ILE A 205 -18.17 5.96 -7.04
CA ILE A 205 -18.20 6.92 -5.93
C ILE A 205 -17.21 6.51 -4.83
N GLY A 206 -17.19 5.24 -4.46
CA GLY A 206 -16.26 4.72 -3.45
C GLY A 206 -14.80 4.92 -3.83
N HIS A 207 -14.43 4.69 -5.10
CA HIS A 207 -13.07 4.99 -5.58
C HIS A 207 -12.74 6.49 -5.52
N LEU A 208 -13.68 7.37 -5.87
CA LEU A 208 -13.46 8.82 -5.80
C LEU A 208 -13.32 9.30 -4.35
N VAL A 209 -14.14 8.77 -3.43
CA VAL A 209 -14.03 9.05 -1.99
C VAL A 209 -12.69 8.55 -1.44
N ALA A 210 -12.31 7.31 -1.75
CA ALA A 210 -11.02 6.75 -1.36
C ALA A 210 -9.84 7.59 -1.89
N ALA A 211 -9.92 8.04 -3.14
CA ALA A 211 -8.92 8.93 -3.72
C ALA A 211 -8.86 10.27 -2.97
N ALA A 212 -10.00 10.89 -2.68
CA ALA A 212 -10.07 12.13 -1.91
C ALA A 212 -9.45 11.99 -0.51
N LEU A 213 -9.73 10.88 0.18
CA LEU A 213 -9.12 10.56 1.46
C LEU A 213 -7.59 10.45 1.35
N GLY A 214 -7.08 9.68 0.38
CA GLY A 214 -5.65 9.51 0.17
C GLY A 214 -4.94 10.81 -0.23
N PHE A 215 -5.58 11.68 -1.03
CA PHE A 215 -5.06 13.01 -1.31
C PHE A 215 -5.09 13.92 -0.08
N GLY A 216 -6.13 13.82 0.76
CA GLY A 216 -6.18 14.52 2.04
C GLY A 216 -5.00 14.18 2.96
N LEU A 217 -4.55 12.92 2.94
CA LEU A 217 -3.37 12.48 3.68
C LEU A 217 -2.07 13.14 3.20
N LEU A 218 -2.01 13.71 1.99
CA LEU A 218 -0.88 14.51 1.54
C LEU A 218 -0.67 15.76 2.41
N GLY A 219 -1.71 16.27 3.06
CA GLY A 219 -1.63 17.40 4.00
C GLY A 219 -1.06 17.02 5.37
N VAL A 220 -1.02 15.72 5.71
CA VAL A 220 -0.64 15.25 7.04
C VAL A 220 0.90 15.23 7.19
N PRO A 221 1.49 15.99 8.13
CA PRO A 221 2.95 16.10 8.28
C PRO A 221 3.66 14.76 8.51
N ALA A 222 2.98 13.79 9.15
CA ALA A 222 3.53 12.48 9.46
C ALA A 222 3.92 11.67 8.20
N PHE A 223 3.26 11.90 7.06
CA PHE A 223 3.56 11.21 5.79
C PHE A 223 4.59 11.96 4.93
N ARG A 224 4.81 13.26 5.19
CA ARG A 224 5.82 14.08 4.49
C ARG A 224 7.24 13.90 4.99
N ARG A 225 7.45 13.49 6.24
CA ARG A 225 8.80 13.36 6.83
C ARG A 225 9.48 12.08 6.37
N ASP A 226 10.66 12.19 5.76
CA ASP A 226 11.53 11.06 5.41
C ASP A 226 12.11 10.39 6.66
N ARG A 227 12.12 9.05 6.68
CA ARG A 227 12.81 8.24 7.70
C ARG A 227 14.35 8.29 7.58
N VAL A 228 14.91 9.34 7.01
CA VAL A 228 16.38 9.46 6.77
C VAL A 228 17.18 9.65 8.07
N ARG A 229 16.56 9.68 9.26
CA ARG A 229 17.27 9.91 10.53
C ARG A 229 17.82 8.68 11.28
N ALA A 230 17.60 7.44 10.84
CA ALA A 230 18.07 6.28 11.61
C ALA A 230 19.53 5.85 11.32
N THR A 231 20.13 6.23 10.18
CA THR A 231 21.51 5.85 9.82
C THR A 231 22.56 6.92 10.12
N GLY A 232 22.15 8.17 10.40
CA GLY A 232 23.07 9.25 10.81
C GLY A 232 23.62 9.10 12.23
N SER A 233 22.87 8.44 13.13
CA SER A 233 23.31 8.21 14.52
C SER A 233 24.45 7.20 14.63
N SER A 234 24.53 6.23 13.71
CA SER A 234 25.61 5.22 13.71
C SER A 234 26.92 5.78 13.18
N ARG A 235 26.88 6.68 12.16
CA ARG A 235 28.07 7.37 11.65
C ARG A 235 28.63 8.40 12.62
N ALA A 236 27.76 9.15 13.31
CA ALA A 236 28.19 10.09 14.34
C ALA A 236 28.84 9.36 15.54
N ALA A 237 28.30 8.20 15.95
CA ALA A 237 28.90 7.37 16.99
C ALA A 237 30.26 6.76 16.57
N SER A 238 30.41 6.36 15.29
CA SER A 238 31.68 5.84 14.77
C SER A 238 32.76 6.92 14.62
N ASP A 239 32.39 8.15 14.23
CA ASP A 239 33.34 9.27 14.13
C ASP A 239 33.79 9.76 15.51
N LEU A 240 32.89 9.80 16.51
CA LEU A 240 33.24 10.10 17.90
C LEU A 240 34.17 9.03 18.52
N GLY A 241 33.98 7.76 18.17
CA GLY A 241 34.87 6.68 18.58
C GLY A 241 36.26 6.78 17.94
N ARG A 242 36.31 7.16 16.66
CA ARG A 242 37.56 7.31 15.91
C ARG A 242 38.40 8.51 16.38
N GLN A 243 37.74 9.62 16.73
CA GLN A 243 38.41 10.80 17.29
C GLN A 243 38.99 10.53 18.70
N ARG A 244 38.29 9.76 19.54
CA ARG A 244 38.81 9.37 20.86
C ARG A 244 40.01 8.41 20.77
N GLY A 245 40.02 7.51 19.78
CA GLY A 245 41.17 6.63 19.54
C GLY A 245 42.42 7.39 19.10
N SER A 246 42.28 8.40 18.24
CA SER A 246 43.44 9.14 17.73
C SER A 246 44.08 10.08 18.76
N VAL A 247 43.35 10.53 19.78
CA VAL A 247 43.91 11.37 20.86
C VAL A 247 44.67 10.52 21.90
N ALA A 248 44.30 9.25 22.06
CA ALA A 248 45.00 8.34 22.97
C ALA A 248 46.36 7.87 22.40
N GLU A 249 46.53 7.88 21.08
CA GLU A 249 47.75 7.42 20.41
C GLU A 249 48.82 8.53 20.24
N SER A 250 48.48 9.79 20.52
CA SER A 250 49.39 10.93 20.47
C SER A 250 50.04 11.30 21.83
N ALA A 251 50.02 10.40 22.80
CA ALA A 251 50.76 10.60 24.06
C ALA A 251 52.28 10.45 23.79
N PRO A 252 53.12 11.45 24.13
CA PRO A 252 54.55 11.38 23.87
C PRO A 252 55.23 10.32 24.74
N SER A 253 56.08 9.49 24.13
CA SER A 253 56.92 8.50 24.81
C SER A 253 57.84 9.15 25.86
N PRO A 254 58.02 8.55 27.05
CA PRO A 254 58.98 9.04 28.02
C PRO A 254 60.41 8.83 27.49
N VAL A 255 61.17 9.93 27.48
CA VAL A 255 62.59 9.98 27.10
C VAL A 255 63.42 9.12 28.06
N ALA A 256 64.35 8.37 27.47
CA ALA A 256 65.25 7.42 28.11
C ALA A 256 66.09 8.02 29.24
N GLY A 257 66.06 7.37 30.40
CA GLY A 257 66.98 7.57 31.51
C GLY A 257 68.19 6.65 31.37
N THR A 258 69.36 7.26 31.46
CA THR A 258 70.73 6.71 31.42
C THR A 258 71.00 5.64 32.49
N GLU A 259 71.64 4.54 32.10
CA GLU A 259 72.25 3.53 32.98
C GLU A 259 73.41 4.10 33.82
N PRO A 260 73.59 3.67 35.08
CA PRO A 260 74.85 3.79 35.80
C PRO A 260 75.71 2.51 35.67
N PRO A 261 77.04 2.59 35.83
CA PRO A 261 77.93 1.46 35.61
C PRO A 261 77.92 0.47 36.78
N ALA A 262 78.21 -0.78 36.46
CA ALA A 262 78.31 -1.90 37.37
C ALA A 262 79.43 -1.73 38.42
N SER A 263 79.14 -2.14 39.65
CA SER A 263 80.14 -2.40 40.69
C SER A 263 79.84 -3.71 41.41
N VAL A 264 80.82 -4.62 41.27
CA VAL A 264 81.19 -5.82 42.08
C VAL A 264 80.19 -6.98 42.14
#